data_AF-A0A5B9D5J6-F1
#
_entry.id   AF-A0A5B9D5J6-F1
#
_cell.length_a   1.000
_cell.length_b   1.000
_cell.length_c   1.000
_cell.angle_alpha   90.00
_cell.angle_beta   90.00
_cell.angle_gamma   90.00
#
_symmetry.space_group_name_H-M   'P 1'
#
loop_
_entity.id
_entity.type
_entity.pdbx_description
1 polymer ?
#
loop_
_entity_poly.entity_id
_entity_poly.type
_entity_poly.pdbx_seq_one_letter_code
_entity_poly.pdbx_strand_id
1 'polypeptide(L)'
;MKIFQDKARIIQLADKKMIEGWNAEMPLLFIGYIREKRITTYPKSVQKEVNAYLDDVLENSAIPMLLTALNNPDVEIRKNVAKSIVQVSENNPSMLKIALSHMEQASNDKNKEVSDAMKKALKNYQKYLKRLQTAAKRKQLAALRKKMDEIDTQFAEGQISDNNYIREQKNYLKLKREIELEEIVD
;
A
#
# COMPACT_ATOMS: atom_id res chain seq x y z
N MET A 1 -7.70 24.67 -11.87
CA MET A 1 -7.70 24.12 -10.50
C MET A 1 -8.93 23.23 -10.31
N LYS A 2 -8.80 22.08 -9.64
CA LYS A 2 -9.93 21.25 -9.19
C LYS A 2 -10.38 21.76 -7.82
N ILE A 3 -11.67 22.03 -7.67
CA ILE A 3 -12.27 22.61 -6.46
C ILE A 3 -13.13 21.56 -5.75
N PHE A 4 -13.02 21.51 -4.42
CA PHE A 4 -13.90 20.77 -3.52
C PHE A 4 -14.45 21.74 -2.49
N GLN A 5 -15.76 21.67 -2.24
CA GLN A 5 -16.43 22.61 -1.35
C GLN A 5 -17.11 21.87 -0.21
N ASP A 6 -16.80 22.32 1.00
CA ASP A 6 -17.64 22.12 2.17
C ASP A 6 -18.28 23.47 2.51
N LYS A 7 -19.46 23.47 3.16
CA LYS A 7 -20.32 24.66 3.34
C LYS A 7 -19.58 25.96 3.70
N ALA A 8 -18.50 25.87 4.49
CA ALA A 8 -17.68 27.01 4.92
C ALA A 8 -16.21 26.99 4.42
N ARG A 9 -15.77 25.98 3.65
CA ARG A 9 -14.37 25.82 3.24
C ARG A 9 -14.24 25.38 1.78
N ILE A 10 -13.30 26.02 1.08
CA ILE A 10 -12.94 25.67 -0.30
C ILE A 10 -11.55 25.04 -0.27
N ILE A 11 -11.42 23.86 -0.85
CA ILE A 11 -10.14 23.19 -1.11
C ILE A 11 -9.88 23.28 -2.60
N GLN A 12 -8.68 23.74 -2.95
CA GLN A 12 -8.23 23.81 -4.33
C GLN A 12 -7.01 22.91 -4.50
N LEU A 13 -7.08 22.06 -5.51
CA LEU A 13 -6.03 21.15 -5.94
C LEU A 13 -5.65 21.45 -7.40
N ALA A 14 -4.46 21.02 -7.82
CA ALA A 14 -4.08 21.04 -9.23
C ALA A 14 -5.10 20.21 -10.03
N ASP A 15 -5.54 20.71 -11.19
CA ASP A 15 -6.38 19.94 -12.10
C ASP A 15 -5.52 19.06 -13.02
N LYS A 16 -6.15 18.13 -13.75
CA LYS A 16 -5.43 17.23 -14.66
C LYS A 16 -4.64 17.96 -15.74
N LYS A 17 -5.19 19.04 -16.30
CA LYS A 17 -4.50 19.84 -17.33
C LYS A 17 -3.21 20.47 -16.81
N MET A 18 -3.21 20.93 -15.56
CA MET A 18 -2.00 21.41 -14.90
C MET A 18 -1.00 20.28 -14.67
N ILE A 19 -1.49 19.11 -14.25
CA ILE A 19 -0.68 17.93 -13.93
C ILE A 19 -0.01 17.35 -15.18
N GLU A 20 -0.68 17.36 -16.33
CA GLU A 20 -0.13 16.96 -17.64
C GLU A 20 1.11 17.78 -18.03
N GLY A 21 1.20 19.02 -17.56
CA GLY A 21 2.36 19.89 -17.79
C GLY A 21 3.51 19.69 -16.80
N TRP A 22 3.40 18.78 -15.84
CA TRP A 22 4.44 18.51 -14.87
C TRP A 22 5.45 17.45 -15.35
N ASN A 23 6.60 17.39 -14.69
CA ASN A 23 7.48 16.24 -14.84
C ASN A 23 6.80 14.96 -14.32
N ALA A 24 7.19 13.80 -14.85
CA ALA A 24 6.53 12.52 -14.57
C ALA A 24 6.52 12.12 -13.08
N GLU A 25 7.47 12.60 -12.28
CA GLU A 25 7.54 12.36 -10.84
C GLU A 25 6.58 13.20 -10.01
N MET A 26 6.23 14.41 -10.47
CA MET A 26 5.46 15.38 -9.69
C MET A 26 4.03 14.93 -9.37
N PRO A 27 3.27 14.27 -10.27
CA PRO A 27 1.96 13.76 -9.95
C PRO A 27 1.96 12.80 -8.74
N LEU A 28 2.95 11.90 -8.66
CA LEU A 28 3.09 10.99 -7.52
C LEU A 28 3.38 11.73 -6.22
N LEU A 29 4.33 12.69 -6.25
CA LEU A 29 4.68 13.49 -5.08
C LEU A 29 3.49 14.31 -4.59
N PHE A 30 2.73 14.88 -5.52
CA PHE A 30 1.50 15.60 -5.23
C PHE A 30 0.48 14.70 -4.54
N ILE A 31 0.17 13.52 -5.09
CA ILE A 31 -0.77 12.57 -4.49
C ILE A 31 -0.31 12.16 -3.08
N GLY A 32 0.96 11.77 -2.94
CA GLY A 32 1.56 11.38 -1.65
C GLY A 32 1.47 12.49 -0.62
N TYR A 33 1.86 13.72 -0.99
CA TYR A 33 1.78 14.88 -0.11
C TYR A 33 0.35 15.18 0.37
N ILE A 34 -0.64 15.15 -0.54
CA ILE A 34 -2.03 15.38 -0.13
C ILE A 34 -2.50 14.30 0.83
N ARG A 35 -2.27 13.01 0.51
CA ARG A 35 -2.73 11.88 1.35
C ARG A 35 -2.06 11.81 2.70
N GLU A 36 -0.77 12.12 2.80
CA GLU A 36 -0.05 12.02 4.07
C GLU A 36 -0.18 13.26 4.94
N LYS A 37 -0.13 14.45 4.32
CA LYS A 37 0.08 15.70 5.05
C LYS A 37 -1.16 16.58 5.11
N ARG A 38 -2.09 16.44 4.15
CA ARG A 38 -3.22 17.38 4.03
C ARG A 38 -4.59 16.77 4.21
N ILE A 39 -4.83 15.52 3.80
CA ILE A 39 -6.19 14.94 3.77
C ILE A 39 -6.88 14.98 5.13
N THR A 40 -6.13 14.74 6.21
CA THR A 40 -6.63 14.76 7.59
C THR A 40 -7.01 16.16 8.08
N THR A 41 -6.48 17.22 7.44
CA THR A 41 -6.81 18.63 7.74
C THR A 41 -8.09 19.10 7.02
N TYR A 42 -8.57 18.34 6.03
CA TYR A 42 -9.76 18.67 5.24
C TYR A 42 -11.05 18.26 5.97
N PRO A 43 -12.19 18.96 5.75
CA PRO A 43 -13.48 18.54 6.29
C PRO A 43 -13.81 17.11 5.89
N LYS A 44 -14.34 16.31 6.82
CA LYS A 44 -14.67 14.89 6.57
C LYS A 44 -15.60 14.70 5.37
N SER A 45 -16.49 15.66 5.12
CA SER A 45 -17.44 15.68 4.01
C SER A 45 -16.77 15.61 2.63
N VAL A 46 -15.58 16.21 2.48
CA VAL A 46 -14.87 16.31 1.19
C VAL A 46 -13.71 15.34 1.05
N GLN A 47 -13.23 14.72 2.15
CA GLN A 47 -12.11 13.78 2.10
C GLN A 47 -12.34 12.62 1.13
N LYS A 48 -13.56 12.08 1.06
CA LYS A 48 -13.90 10.99 0.14
C LYS A 48 -13.76 11.43 -1.31
N GLU A 49 -14.29 12.60 -1.66
CA GLU A 49 -14.25 13.14 -3.02
C GLU A 49 -12.81 13.52 -3.43
N VAL A 50 -12.04 14.11 -2.50
CA VAL A 50 -10.62 14.39 -2.71
C VAL A 50 -9.84 13.11 -2.96
N ASN A 51 -10.04 12.06 -2.14
CA ASN A 51 -9.34 10.80 -2.34
C ASN A 51 -9.69 10.15 -3.69
N ALA A 52 -10.97 10.17 -4.07
CA ALA A 52 -11.41 9.67 -5.38
C ALA A 52 -10.77 10.47 -6.54
N TYR A 53 -10.65 11.79 -6.40
CA TYR A 53 -9.92 12.59 -7.37
C TYR A 53 -8.43 12.24 -7.44
N LEU A 54 -7.79 12.00 -6.29
CA LEU A 54 -6.39 11.59 -6.27
C LEU A 54 -6.18 10.17 -6.84
N ASP A 55 -7.14 9.27 -6.68
CA ASP A 55 -7.15 7.95 -7.34
C ASP A 55 -7.24 8.13 -8.86
N ASP A 56 -8.13 8.99 -9.32
CA ASP A 56 -8.29 9.32 -10.74
C ASP A 56 -7.05 10.01 -11.34
N VAL A 57 -6.41 10.93 -10.62
CA VAL A 57 -5.11 11.50 -11.02
C VAL A 57 -4.02 10.44 -11.03
N LEU A 58 -4.01 9.52 -10.07
CA LEU A 58 -3.04 8.43 -10.01
C LEU A 58 -3.15 7.55 -11.25
N GLU A 59 -4.35 7.07 -11.54
CA GLU A 59 -4.63 6.12 -12.61
C GLU A 59 -4.52 6.75 -14.01
N ASN A 60 -5.09 7.92 -14.20
CA ASN A 60 -5.25 8.51 -15.53
C ASN A 60 -4.20 9.58 -15.89
N SER A 61 -3.32 9.95 -14.96
CA SER A 61 -2.27 10.95 -15.24
C SER A 61 -0.90 10.49 -14.74
N ALA A 62 -0.77 10.27 -13.43
CA ALA A 62 0.53 9.94 -12.82
C ALA A 62 1.13 8.67 -13.43
N ILE A 63 0.35 7.59 -13.50
CA ILE A 63 0.83 6.31 -14.03
C ILE A 63 1.23 6.44 -15.50
N PRO A 64 0.36 6.87 -16.44
CA PRO A 64 0.75 7.05 -17.84
C PRO A 64 2.03 7.89 -18.03
N MET A 65 2.18 8.98 -17.26
CA MET A 65 3.37 9.82 -17.31
C MET A 65 4.62 9.07 -16.83
N LEU A 66 4.54 8.35 -15.71
CA LEU A 66 5.64 7.52 -15.21
C LEU A 66 6.02 6.44 -16.20
N LEU A 67 5.03 5.78 -16.83
CA LEU A 67 5.27 4.72 -17.79
C LEU A 67 6.00 5.23 -19.03
N THR A 68 5.58 6.40 -19.52
CA THR A 68 6.26 7.08 -20.62
C THR A 68 7.69 7.41 -20.24
N ALA A 69 7.90 7.89 -19.01
CA ALA A 69 9.22 8.31 -18.54
C ALA A 69 10.15 7.14 -18.21
N LEU A 70 9.64 6.01 -17.72
CA LEU A 70 10.39 4.75 -17.54
C LEU A 70 10.83 4.10 -18.85
N ASN A 71 10.18 4.40 -19.97
CA ASN A 71 10.57 3.92 -21.30
C ASN A 71 11.28 5.00 -22.12
N ASN A 72 11.61 6.14 -21.52
CA ASN A 72 12.24 7.24 -22.23
C ASN A 72 13.64 6.84 -22.73
N PRO A 73 14.04 7.15 -23.97
CA PRO A 73 15.38 6.85 -24.47
C PRO A 73 16.48 7.51 -23.63
N ASP A 74 16.22 8.68 -23.06
CA ASP A 74 17.14 9.38 -22.16
C ASP A 74 17.23 8.65 -20.80
N VAL A 75 18.43 8.20 -20.48
CA VAL A 75 18.73 7.47 -19.25
C VAL A 75 18.55 8.33 -18.00
N GLU A 76 18.80 9.65 -18.07
CA GLU A 76 18.67 10.51 -16.90
C GLU A 76 17.19 10.73 -16.54
N ILE A 77 16.30 10.80 -17.52
CA ILE A 77 14.85 10.79 -17.29
C ILE A 77 14.43 9.49 -16.59
N ARG A 78 14.88 8.33 -17.10
CA ARG A 78 14.57 7.03 -16.47
C ARG A 78 15.08 6.94 -15.04
N LYS A 79 16.30 7.41 -14.77
CA LYS A 79 16.89 7.43 -13.41
C LYS A 79 16.08 8.28 -12.45
N ASN A 80 15.66 9.47 -12.86
CA ASN A 80 14.88 10.37 -12.01
C ASN A 80 13.54 9.74 -11.61
N VAL A 81 12.84 9.15 -12.59
CA VAL A 81 11.59 8.44 -12.35
C VAL A 81 11.81 7.23 -11.44
N ALA A 82 12.89 6.47 -11.68
CA ALA A 82 13.22 5.31 -10.86
C ALA A 82 13.46 5.69 -9.38
N LYS A 83 14.14 6.82 -9.12
CA LYS A 83 14.31 7.36 -7.76
C LYS A 83 12.98 7.73 -7.12
N SER A 84 12.08 8.39 -7.85
CA SER A 84 10.76 8.76 -7.34
C SER A 84 9.90 7.54 -7.01
N ILE A 85 9.96 6.49 -7.84
CA ILE A 85 9.27 5.22 -7.56
C ILE A 85 9.82 4.55 -6.30
N VAL A 86 11.14 4.58 -6.08
CA VAL A 86 11.74 4.10 -4.83
C VAL A 86 11.20 4.89 -3.63
N GLN A 87 11.15 6.23 -3.72
CA GLN A 87 10.61 7.05 -2.65
C GLN A 87 9.13 6.74 -2.37
N VAL A 88 8.31 6.50 -3.40
CA VAL A 88 6.92 6.06 -3.22
C VAL A 88 6.87 4.66 -2.61
N SER A 89 7.76 3.74 -2.98
CA SER A 89 7.80 2.39 -2.42
C SER A 89 8.10 2.37 -0.92
N GLU A 90 8.84 3.37 -0.42
CA GLU A 90 9.22 3.50 0.99
C GLU A 90 8.09 4.14 1.81
N ASN A 91 7.38 5.13 1.24
CA ASN A 91 6.37 5.91 1.95
C ASN A 91 4.94 5.40 1.75
N ASN A 92 4.57 5.06 0.51
CA ASN A 92 3.23 4.60 0.11
C ASN A 92 3.27 3.40 -0.85
N PRO A 93 3.84 2.24 -0.44
CA PRO A 93 3.98 1.09 -1.33
C PRO A 93 2.65 0.60 -1.94
N SER A 94 1.51 0.82 -1.28
CA SER A 94 0.19 0.47 -1.82
C SER A 94 -0.12 1.09 -3.20
N MET A 95 0.41 2.28 -3.49
CA MET A 95 0.21 2.97 -4.77
C MET A 95 0.88 2.27 -5.94
N LEU A 96 1.91 1.46 -5.67
CA LEU A 96 2.69 0.79 -6.71
C LEU A 96 1.98 -0.43 -7.32
N LYS A 97 0.86 -0.87 -6.74
CA LYS A 97 0.08 -2.00 -7.26
C LYS A 97 -0.22 -1.86 -8.76
N ILE A 98 -0.56 -0.65 -9.19
CA ILE A 98 -0.99 -0.38 -10.57
C ILE A 98 0.24 -0.29 -11.51
N ALA A 99 1.43 0.02 -11.00
CA ALA A 99 2.67 0.10 -11.76
C ALA A 99 3.50 -1.20 -11.78
N LEU A 100 2.98 -2.29 -11.18
CA LEU A 100 3.77 -3.50 -10.89
C LEU A 100 4.40 -4.12 -12.15
N SER A 101 3.62 -4.35 -13.20
CA SER A 101 4.10 -4.94 -14.46
C SER A 101 5.22 -4.11 -15.10
N HIS A 102 5.12 -2.79 -14.99
CA HIS A 102 6.09 -1.88 -15.57
C HIS A 102 7.37 -1.78 -14.72
N MET A 103 7.25 -1.87 -13.40
CA MET A 103 8.41 -2.00 -12.52
C MET A 103 9.14 -3.33 -12.76
N GLU A 104 8.41 -4.42 -12.99
CA GLU A 104 8.98 -5.72 -13.37
C GLU A 104 9.73 -5.64 -14.70
N GLN A 105 9.14 -4.99 -15.71
CA GLN A 105 9.83 -4.75 -16.98
C GLN A 105 11.10 -3.90 -16.79
N ALA A 106 10.98 -2.76 -16.10
CA ALA A 106 12.10 -1.83 -15.88
C ALA A 106 13.16 -2.40 -14.91
N SER A 107 12.87 -3.48 -14.18
CA SER A 107 13.87 -4.23 -13.41
C SER A 107 14.92 -4.91 -14.30
N ASN A 108 14.67 -4.98 -15.60
CA ASN A 108 15.59 -5.45 -16.63
C ASN A 108 16.15 -4.32 -17.50
N ASP A 109 16.05 -3.04 -17.06
CA ASP A 109 16.64 -1.91 -17.79
C ASP A 109 18.14 -2.13 -18.02
N LYS A 110 18.63 -1.74 -19.20
CA LYS A 110 20.06 -1.81 -19.56
C LYS A 110 20.93 -0.96 -18.63
N ASN A 111 20.37 0.11 -18.06
CA ASN A 111 21.04 0.90 -17.06
C ASN A 111 20.90 0.25 -15.68
N LYS A 112 22.05 0.04 -15.02
CA LYS A 112 22.12 -0.63 -13.71
C LYS A 112 21.41 0.15 -12.60
N GLU A 113 21.51 1.49 -12.58
CA GLU A 113 20.86 2.29 -11.55
C GLU A 113 19.33 2.18 -11.63
N VAL A 114 18.78 2.21 -12.85
CA VAL A 114 17.34 2.05 -13.08
C VAL A 114 16.88 0.65 -12.67
N SER A 115 17.56 -0.40 -13.14
CA SER A 115 17.18 -1.78 -12.81
C SER A 115 17.30 -2.09 -11.31
N ASP A 116 18.35 -1.62 -10.64
CA ASP A 116 18.51 -1.80 -9.19
C ASP A 116 17.46 -1.02 -8.39
N ALA A 117 17.11 0.20 -8.81
CA ALA A 117 16.04 0.97 -8.21
C ALA A 117 14.67 0.28 -8.34
N MET A 118 14.35 -0.29 -9.51
CA MET A 118 13.11 -1.05 -9.70
C MET A 118 13.07 -2.32 -8.86
N LYS A 119 14.17 -3.08 -8.78
CA LYS A 119 14.27 -4.24 -7.89
C LYS A 119 14.07 -3.85 -6.43
N LYS A 120 14.65 -2.73 -5.99
CA LYS A 120 14.44 -2.19 -4.64
C LYS A 120 12.98 -1.86 -4.40
N ALA A 121 12.33 -1.15 -5.33
CA ALA A 121 10.93 -0.78 -5.21
C ALA A 121 9.99 -2.00 -5.19
N LEU A 122 10.25 -3.01 -6.04
CA LEU A 122 9.53 -4.29 -6.02
C LEU A 122 9.69 -5.01 -4.68
N LYS A 123 10.91 -5.07 -4.14
CA LYS A 123 11.17 -5.66 -2.81
C LYS A 123 10.43 -4.91 -1.70
N ASN A 124 10.39 -3.59 -1.73
CA ASN A 124 9.64 -2.78 -0.78
C ASN A 124 8.13 -3.06 -0.87
N TYR A 125 7.59 -3.20 -2.08
CA TYR A 125 6.20 -3.57 -2.28
C TYR A 125 5.88 -4.98 -1.78
N GLN A 126 6.76 -5.97 -2.01
CA GLN A 126 6.62 -7.32 -1.48
C GLN A 126 6.61 -7.34 0.06
N LYS A 127 7.52 -6.59 0.69
CA LYS A 127 7.52 -6.42 2.16
C LYS A 127 6.21 -5.83 2.66
N TYR A 128 5.67 -4.84 1.95
CA TYR A 128 4.36 -4.27 2.28
C TYR A 128 3.24 -5.33 2.21
N LEU A 129 3.20 -6.16 1.16
CA LEU A 129 2.20 -7.24 1.05
C LEU A 129 2.32 -8.26 2.18
N LYS A 130 3.55 -8.67 2.54
CA LYS A 130 3.79 -9.56 3.68
C LYS A 130 3.23 -8.96 4.98
N ARG A 131 3.51 -7.69 5.26
CA ARG A 131 2.97 -6.99 6.44
C ARG A 131 1.45 -6.97 6.48
N LEU A 132 0.77 -6.76 5.33
CA LEU A 132 -0.68 -6.84 5.27
C LEU A 132 -1.20 -8.25 5.61
N GLN A 133 -0.54 -9.28 5.08
CA GLN A 133 -0.91 -10.67 5.36
C GLN A 133 -0.72 -11.00 6.85
N THR A 134 0.42 -10.64 7.44
CA THR A 134 0.69 -10.84 8.87
C THR A 134 -0.31 -10.06 9.74
N ALA A 135 -0.67 -8.82 9.37
CA ALA A 135 -1.70 -8.06 10.06
C ALA A 135 -3.09 -8.74 10.01
N ALA A 136 -3.46 -9.32 8.87
CA ALA A 136 -4.68 -10.10 8.74
C ALA A 136 -4.66 -11.37 9.62
N LYS A 137 -3.53 -12.10 9.64
CA LYS A 137 -3.33 -13.25 10.53
C LYS A 137 -3.42 -12.88 12.00
N ARG A 138 -2.83 -11.74 12.42
CA ARG A 138 -2.95 -11.23 13.80
C ARG A 138 -4.40 -10.94 14.18
N LYS A 139 -5.20 -10.37 13.25
CA LYS A 139 -6.64 -10.17 13.48
C LYS A 139 -7.38 -11.49 13.64
N GLN A 140 -7.05 -12.50 12.83
CA GLN A 140 -7.60 -13.86 12.97
C GLN A 140 -7.20 -14.49 14.30
N LEU A 141 -5.93 -14.37 14.72
CA LEU A 141 -5.46 -14.89 16.00
C LEU A 141 -6.18 -14.24 17.17
N ALA A 142 -6.42 -12.92 17.11
CA ALA A 142 -7.18 -12.21 18.14
C ALA A 142 -8.63 -12.71 18.24
N ALA A 143 -9.27 -13.06 17.11
CA ALA A 143 -10.58 -13.68 17.11
C ALA A 143 -10.56 -15.11 17.67
N LEU A 144 -9.56 -15.91 17.28
CA LEU A 144 -9.38 -17.26 17.82
C LEU A 144 -9.11 -17.26 19.31
N ARG A 145 -8.36 -16.27 19.83
CA ARG A 145 -8.13 -16.14 21.27
C ARG A 145 -9.44 -15.99 22.04
N LYS A 146 -10.35 -15.12 21.58
CA LYS A 146 -11.67 -14.97 22.20
C LYS A 146 -12.50 -16.26 22.14
N LYS A 147 -12.44 -16.95 21.00
CA LYS A 147 -13.08 -18.27 20.83
C LYS A 147 -12.49 -19.30 21.80
N MET A 148 -11.18 -19.28 22.01
CA MET A 148 -10.52 -20.16 22.97
C MET A 148 -11.00 -19.88 24.40
N ASP A 149 -11.18 -18.62 24.80
CA ASP A 149 -11.72 -18.29 26.14
C ASP A 149 -13.13 -18.92 26.36
N GLU A 150 -13.98 -18.93 25.32
CA GLU A 150 -15.30 -19.59 25.34
C GLU A 150 -15.16 -21.12 25.39
N ILE A 151 -14.28 -21.69 24.58
CA ILE A 151 -13.99 -23.14 24.53
C ILE A 151 -13.44 -23.63 25.88
N ASP A 152 -12.57 -22.88 26.53
CA ASP A 152 -12.01 -23.19 27.85
C ASP A 152 -13.13 -23.27 28.90
N THR A 153 -14.10 -22.35 28.83
CA THR A 153 -15.29 -22.35 29.69
C THR A 153 -16.18 -23.57 29.42
N GLN A 154 -16.51 -23.83 28.16
CA GLN A 154 -17.32 -25.00 27.78
C GLN A 154 -16.65 -26.33 28.16
N PHE A 155 -15.33 -26.41 28.07
CA PHE A 155 -14.58 -27.58 28.48
C PHE A 155 -14.65 -27.78 29.99
N ALA A 156 -14.44 -26.70 30.78
CA ALA A 156 -14.57 -26.74 32.23
C ALA A 156 -15.98 -27.15 32.70
N GLU A 157 -17.01 -26.75 31.95
CA GLU A 157 -18.41 -27.12 32.17
C GLU A 157 -18.77 -28.54 31.66
N GLY A 158 -17.83 -29.26 31.04
CA GLY A 158 -18.05 -30.59 30.48
C GLY A 158 -18.93 -30.63 29.22
N GLN A 159 -19.15 -29.49 28.57
CA GLN A 159 -20.00 -29.36 27.38
C GLN A 159 -19.30 -29.79 26.08
N ILE A 160 -17.97 -29.86 26.08
CA ILE A 160 -17.17 -30.33 24.95
C ILE A 160 -16.19 -31.42 25.38
N SER A 161 -15.88 -32.33 24.45
CA SER A 161 -14.92 -33.41 24.69
C SER A 161 -13.46 -32.97 24.57
N ASP A 162 -12.56 -33.70 25.23
CA ASP A 162 -11.10 -33.52 25.14
C ASP A 162 -10.61 -33.44 23.68
N ASN A 163 -11.14 -34.31 22.82
CA ASN A 163 -10.76 -34.34 21.40
C ASN A 163 -11.12 -33.04 20.67
N ASN A 164 -12.28 -32.46 20.98
CA ASN A 164 -12.69 -31.18 20.40
C ASN A 164 -11.85 -30.04 20.96
N TYR A 165 -11.61 -30.02 22.27
CA TYR A 165 -10.75 -29.03 22.92
C TYR A 165 -9.32 -29.00 22.34
N ILE A 166 -8.67 -30.16 22.30
CA ILE A 166 -7.30 -30.32 21.77
C ILE A 166 -7.22 -29.87 20.30
N ARG A 167 -8.26 -30.17 19.49
CA ARG A 167 -8.29 -29.75 18.08
C ARG A 167 -8.28 -28.23 17.95
N GLU A 168 -9.13 -27.54 18.69
CA GLU A 168 -9.22 -26.07 18.64
C GLU A 168 -7.94 -25.42 19.18
N GLN A 169 -7.39 -25.96 20.27
CA GLN A 169 -6.11 -25.51 20.84
C GLN A 169 -4.96 -25.66 19.84
N LYS A 170 -4.88 -26.79 19.12
CA LYS A 170 -3.88 -27.00 18.07
C LYS A 170 -4.01 -25.98 16.94
N ASN A 171 -5.24 -25.67 16.52
CA ASN A 171 -5.48 -24.67 15.48
C ASN A 171 -4.99 -23.28 15.92
N TYR A 172 -5.29 -22.88 17.16
CA TYR A 172 -4.81 -21.62 17.75
C TYR A 172 -3.27 -21.56 17.79
N LEU A 173 -2.62 -22.60 18.32
CA LEU A 173 -1.16 -22.65 18.45
C LEU A 173 -0.45 -22.67 17.08
N LYS A 174 -1.04 -23.34 16.09
CA LYS A 174 -0.51 -23.36 14.72
C LYS A 174 -0.45 -21.94 14.15
N LEU A 175 -1.55 -21.20 14.19
CA LEU A 175 -1.58 -19.82 13.66
C LEU A 175 -0.64 -18.89 14.43
N LYS A 176 -0.57 -19.02 15.76
CA LYS A 176 0.37 -18.26 16.59
C LYS A 176 1.81 -18.48 16.14
N ARG A 177 2.22 -19.74 15.96
CA ARG A 177 3.57 -20.10 15.53
C ARG A 177 3.89 -19.62 14.12
N GLU A 178 2.93 -19.68 13.20
CA GLU A 178 3.12 -19.14 11.84
C GLU A 178 3.46 -17.64 11.86
N ILE A 179 2.77 -16.85 12.69
CA ILE A 179 3.03 -15.41 12.83
C ILE A 179 4.42 -15.17 13.44
N GLU A 180 4.77 -15.88 14.51
CA GLU A 180 6.08 -15.76 15.16
C GLU A 180 7.25 -16.05 14.19
N LEU A 181 7.11 -17.07 13.34
CA LEU A 181 8.12 -17.42 12.34
C LEU A 181 8.24 -16.35 11.24
N GLU A 182 7.14 -15.72 10.82
CA GLU A 182 7.17 -14.66 9.81
C GLU A 182 7.89 -13.40 10.30
N GLU A 183 7.80 -13.12 11.61
CA GLU A 183 8.38 -11.95 12.28
C GLU A 183 9.88 -12.07 12.54
N ILE A 184 10.42 -13.29 12.69
CA ILE A 184 11.86 -13.55 12.87
C ILE A 184 12.67 -13.25 11.59
N VAL A 185 12.01 -13.29 10.42
CA VAL A 185 12.67 -13.26 9.10
C VAL A 185 12.58 -11.86 8.43
N ASP A 186 11.88 -10.89 9.04
CA ASP A 186 11.69 -9.52 8.50
C ASP A 186 12.71 -8.49 9.00
#